data_AF-A0A4Y1WZI3-F1
#
_entry.id   AF-A0A4Y1WZI3-F1
#
_cell.length_a   1.000
_cell.length_b   1.000
_cell.length_c   1.000
_cell.angle_alpha   90.00
_cell.angle_beta   90.00
_cell.angle_gamma   90.00
#
_symmetry.space_group_name_H-M   'P 1'
#
loop_
_entity.id
_entity.type
_entity.pdbx_description
1 polymer ?
#
loop_
_entity_poly.entity_id
_entity_poly.type
_entity_poly.pdbx_seq_one_letter_code
_entity_poly.pdbx_strand_id
1 'polypeptide(L)'
;MKNLFTKFSLIAALCAIAVSSVSCDDDNKKNTPPPFSSELIGSYKPASVSRPTAADPEEMQEYYLTFDVTWTDPDNIPGIDLTEILGIPYQMPMNTVLSMVEAIGSGIVKGGLIGVELKNDGSFGAQYKDLIVEGTDVSAILGALLEPKFGEEVKSFPNAETSEILPEGAIGYYTKDSKLYFKIGRDFLKAAGGADLDVPALIDGLLTQYPSLGIVSADDYYAIPLKYVQENGVVKVYVDRAMMVPFLDVFSSLLGSLDSSVTMGIDAGKIIKDLKDNTTEMEIALRLQKI
;
A
#
# COMPACT_ATOMS: atom_id res chain seq x y z
N MET A 1 -7.94 -12.56 21.94
CA MET A 1 -8.35 -12.95 20.58
C MET A 1 -9.37 -12.01 19.94
N LYS A 2 -10.63 -11.87 20.39
CA LYS A 2 -11.58 -10.91 19.75
C LYS A 2 -11.03 -9.47 19.63
N ASN A 3 -10.49 -8.91 20.71
CA ASN A 3 -9.85 -7.57 20.70
C ASN A 3 -8.52 -7.52 19.92
N LEU A 4 -7.95 -8.65 19.50
CA LEU A 4 -6.77 -8.69 18.65
C LEU A 4 -7.21 -8.68 17.17
N PHE A 5 -8.27 -9.41 16.82
CA PHE A 5 -8.89 -9.34 15.49
C PHE A 5 -9.41 -7.93 15.21
N THR A 6 -10.14 -7.26 16.12
CA THR A 6 -10.59 -5.87 15.89
C THR A 6 -9.42 -4.89 15.73
N LYS A 7 -8.28 -5.12 16.41
CA LYS A 7 -7.06 -4.32 16.22
C LYS A 7 -6.34 -4.65 14.91
N PHE A 8 -6.29 -5.91 14.51
CA PHE A 8 -5.83 -6.33 13.18
C PHE A 8 -6.79 -5.89 12.07
N SER A 9 -8.08 -5.68 12.33
CA SER A 9 -9.04 -5.10 11.40
C SER A 9 -8.90 -3.59 11.31
N LEU A 10 -8.54 -2.90 12.40
CA LEU A 10 -8.11 -1.48 12.32
C LEU A 10 -6.79 -1.34 11.57
N ILE A 11 -5.82 -2.22 11.86
CA ILE A 11 -4.53 -2.25 11.15
C ILE A 11 -4.72 -2.72 9.71
N ALA A 12 -5.68 -3.59 9.39
CA ALA A 12 -5.99 -4.02 8.02
C ALA A 12 -6.91 -3.04 7.27
N ALA A 13 -7.72 -2.23 7.97
CA ALA A 13 -8.36 -1.05 7.38
C ALA A 13 -7.30 0.03 7.09
N LEU A 14 -6.32 0.19 7.98
CA LEU A 14 -5.11 0.96 7.71
C LEU A 14 -4.28 0.33 6.58
N CYS A 15 -4.08 -0.99 6.48
CA CYS A 15 -3.26 -1.63 5.44
C CYS A 15 -3.96 -1.79 4.09
N ALA A 16 -5.29 -1.86 4.04
CA ALA A 16 -6.07 -1.67 2.82
C ALA A 16 -6.03 -0.21 2.32
N ILE A 17 -5.48 0.71 3.14
CA ILE A 17 -5.31 2.15 2.86
C ILE A 17 -3.80 2.54 2.88
N ALA A 18 -2.88 1.66 3.29
CA ALA A 18 -1.47 1.97 3.53
C ALA A 18 -0.56 1.37 2.47
N VAL A 19 -0.56 2.05 1.33
CA VAL A 19 0.70 2.49 0.72
C VAL A 19 0.46 3.97 0.36
N SER A 20 1.33 4.92 0.80
CA SER A 20 1.53 6.32 0.27
C SER A 20 1.22 7.63 1.04
N SER A 21 1.95 7.89 2.13
CA SER A 21 2.76 9.14 2.27
C SER A 21 3.24 9.75 0.92
N VAL A 22 3.58 11.05 0.70
CA VAL A 22 3.81 12.25 1.55
C VAL A 22 3.77 13.59 0.74
N SER A 23 3.37 14.69 1.40
CA SER A 23 3.81 16.11 1.28
C SER A 23 2.82 17.17 0.75
N CYS A 24 2.79 18.27 1.52
CA CYS A 24 1.83 19.37 1.59
C CYS A 24 1.89 20.39 0.45
N ASP A 25 0.84 21.24 0.37
CA ASP A 25 1.07 22.69 0.45
C ASP A 25 -0.08 23.40 1.20
N ASP A 26 0.21 24.55 1.79
CA ASP A 26 -0.61 25.27 2.77
C ASP A 26 -1.37 26.44 2.09
N ASP A 27 -2.69 26.36 1.92
CA ASP A 27 -3.46 27.47 1.31
C ASP A 27 -4.86 27.66 1.92
N ASN A 28 -4.89 28.45 2.99
CA ASN A 28 -6.10 28.94 3.65
C ASN A 28 -6.81 29.99 2.77
N LYS A 29 -7.88 29.63 2.04
CA LYS A 29 -8.88 30.59 1.50
C LYS A 29 -10.25 29.97 1.22
N LYS A 30 -11.30 30.68 1.67
CA LYS A 30 -12.71 30.32 1.48
C LYS A 30 -13.20 30.58 0.05
N ASN A 31 -14.28 29.86 -0.27
CA ASN A 31 -15.27 30.04 -1.35
C ASN A 31 -15.03 29.24 -2.64
N THR A 32 -15.83 28.17 -2.75
CA THR A 32 -16.00 27.25 -3.88
C THR A 32 -14.78 26.37 -4.16
N PRO A 33 -14.89 25.03 -4.06
CA PRO A 33 -13.84 24.13 -4.52
C PRO A 33 -13.48 24.43 -5.98
N PRO A 34 -12.20 24.46 -6.36
CA PRO A 34 -11.84 24.54 -7.77
C PRO A 34 -12.47 23.35 -8.51
N PRO A 35 -12.92 23.53 -9.77
CA PRO A 35 -13.43 22.41 -10.55
C PRO A 35 -12.35 21.32 -10.62
N PHE A 36 -12.77 20.06 -10.45
CA PHE A 36 -11.86 18.93 -10.47
C PHE A 36 -10.97 18.96 -11.71
N SER A 37 -9.66 18.74 -11.50
CA SER A 37 -8.67 18.67 -12.56
C SER A 37 -7.70 17.53 -12.31
N SER A 38 -7.39 16.79 -13.37
CA SER A 38 -6.42 15.70 -13.36
C SER A 38 -5.87 15.47 -14.76
N GLU A 39 -4.55 15.35 -14.89
CA GLU A 39 -3.91 14.91 -16.14
C GLU A 39 -3.96 13.38 -16.32
N LEU A 40 -4.26 12.66 -15.23
CA LEU A 40 -4.39 11.19 -15.21
C LEU A 40 -5.79 10.69 -15.57
N ILE A 41 -6.70 11.53 -16.09
CA ILE A 41 -8.04 11.10 -16.51
C ILE A 41 -7.94 10.03 -17.62
N GLY A 42 -8.56 8.88 -17.43
CA GLY A 42 -8.65 7.80 -18.41
C GLY A 42 -8.76 6.40 -17.79
N SER A 43 -8.73 5.39 -18.65
CA SER A 43 -8.73 3.98 -18.27
C SER A 43 -7.34 3.38 -18.42
N TYR A 44 -6.96 2.52 -17.48
CA TYR A 44 -5.64 1.94 -17.38
C TYR A 44 -5.71 0.45 -17.07
N LYS A 45 -4.71 -0.32 -17.53
CA LYS A 45 -4.45 -1.70 -17.13
C LYS A 45 -3.08 -1.82 -16.47
N PRO A 46 -2.82 -2.83 -15.62
CA PRO A 46 -1.48 -3.08 -15.13
C PRO A 46 -0.48 -3.29 -16.29
N ALA A 47 0.70 -2.69 -16.13
CA ALA A 47 1.83 -2.86 -17.02
C ALA A 47 2.97 -3.52 -16.24
N SER A 48 3.68 -4.44 -16.90
CA SER A 48 4.86 -5.05 -16.32
C SER A 48 6.14 -4.32 -16.71
N VAL A 49 7.22 -4.62 -15.99
CA VAL A 49 8.60 -4.35 -16.38
C VAL A 49 9.39 -5.65 -16.29
N SER A 50 10.12 -5.97 -17.36
CA SER A 50 11.02 -7.11 -17.40
C SER A 50 12.28 -6.81 -16.57
N ARG A 51 12.59 -7.66 -15.59
CA ARG A 51 13.77 -7.52 -14.71
C ARG A 51 14.41 -8.90 -14.44
N PRO A 52 15.73 -8.96 -14.21
CA PRO A 52 16.38 -10.18 -13.75
C PRO A 52 15.86 -10.59 -12.36
N THR A 53 15.84 -11.88 -12.06
CA THR A 53 15.56 -12.34 -10.69
C THR A 53 16.77 -12.16 -9.77
N ALA A 54 16.55 -12.13 -8.45
CA ALA A 54 17.65 -12.14 -7.48
C ALA A 54 18.36 -13.51 -7.36
N ALA A 55 17.78 -14.58 -7.92
CA ALA A 55 18.34 -15.93 -7.88
C ALA A 55 19.20 -16.25 -9.12
N ASP A 56 18.78 -15.78 -10.29
CA ASP A 56 19.44 -15.91 -11.58
C ASP A 56 19.34 -14.60 -12.38
N PRO A 57 20.46 -13.88 -12.61
CA PRO A 57 20.49 -12.67 -13.42
C PRO A 57 20.26 -12.87 -14.93
N GLU A 58 20.32 -14.10 -15.44
CA GLU A 58 19.97 -14.42 -16.83
C GLU A 58 18.47 -14.71 -16.99
N GLU A 59 17.76 -15.06 -15.91
CA GLU A 59 16.31 -15.25 -15.90
C GLU A 59 15.58 -13.91 -15.77
N MET A 60 14.92 -13.47 -16.84
CA MET A 60 14.07 -12.28 -16.86
C MET A 60 12.62 -12.63 -16.50
N GLN A 61 12.08 -11.95 -15.49
CA GLN A 61 10.67 -12.06 -15.08
C GLN A 61 9.92 -10.73 -15.22
N GLU A 62 8.60 -10.82 -15.40
CA GLU A 62 7.70 -9.68 -15.59
C GLU A 62 7.07 -9.23 -14.27
N TYR A 63 7.56 -8.11 -13.72
CA TYR A 63 7.09 -7.54 -12.46
C TYR A 63 6.06 -6.42 -12.70
N TYR A 64 4.92 -6.50 -12.01
CA TYR A 64 3.81 -5.55 -12.08
C TYR A 64 3.79 -4.60 -10.87
N LEU A 65 4.31 -5.07 -9.73
CA LEU A 65 4.66 -4.26 -8.56
C LEU A 65 6.18 -4.38 -8.39
N THR A 66 6.89 -3.26 -8.29
CA THR A 66 8.34 -3.27 -8.08
C THR A 66 8.73 -2.75 -6.71
N PHE A 67 9.83 -3.29 -6.15
CA PHE A 67 10.41 -2.88 -4.87
C PHE A 67 11.91 -2.63 -5.07
N ASP A 68 12.28 -1.38 -5.30
CA ASP A 68 13.68 -0.98 -5.53
C ASP A 68 14.29 -0.46 -4.23
N VAL A 69 15.54 -0.85 -3.92
CA VAL A 69 16.29 -0.34 -2.75
C VAL A 69 17.74 -0.03 -3.09
N THR A 70 18.28 0.98 -2.42
CA THR A 70 19.72 1.25 -2.37
C THR A 70 20.19 1.16 -0.93
N TRP A 71 21.08 0.19 -0.68
CA TRP A 71 21.68 -0.04 0.62
C TRP A 71 22.79 0.97 0.91
N THR A 72 22.87 1.42 2.17
CA THR A 72 23.94 2.30 2.67
C THR A 72 25.30 1.60 2.62
N ASP A 73 25.31 0.29 2.88
CA ASP A 73 26.47 -0.60 2.73
C ASP A 73 26.03 -1.85 1.95
N PRO A 74 26.30 -1.91 0.63
CA PRO A 74 25.93 -3.06 -0.21
C PRO A 74 26.70 -4.35 0.11
N ASP A 75 27.85 -4.27 0.80
CA ASP A 75 28.64 -5.44 1.17
C ASP A 75 28.15 -6.06 2.50
N ASN A 76 27.44 -5.29 3.33
CA ASN A 76 26.96 -5.70 4.66
C ASN A 76 25.44 -5.55 4.83
N ILE A 77 24.67 -6.03 3.85
CA ILE A 77 23.20 -6.01 3.86
C ILE A 77 22.66 -6.86 5.03
N PRO A 78 21.70 -6.35 5.84
CA PRO A 78 21.08 -7.12 6.91
C PRO A 78 20.45 -8.45 6.48
N GLY A 79 20.47 -9.43 7.38
CA GLY A 79 19.77 -10.71 7.24
C GLY A 79 18.53 -10.79 8.13
N ILE A 80 17.59 -11.65 7.73
CA ILE A 80 16.44 -12.06 8.55
C ILE A 80 16.73 -13.42 9.14
N ASP A 81 16.64 -13.53 10.46
CA ASP A 81 16.81 -14.78 11.18
C ASP A 81 15.60 -15.69 10.96
N LEU A 82 15.83 -16.88 10.41
CA LEU A 82 14.82 -17.92 10.24
C LEU A 82 15.17 -19.19 11.05
N THR A 83 16.08 -19.08 12.02
CA THR A 83 16.57 -20.22 12.82
C THR A 83 15.45 -20.93 13.57
N GLU A 84 14.47 -20.18 14.09
CA GLU A 84 13.29 -20.76 14.78
C GLU A 84 12.38 -21.53 13.81
N ILE A 85 12.24 -21.05 12.57
CA ILE A 85 11.40 -21.67 11.52
C ILE A 85 12.05 -22.92 10.95
N LEU A 86 13.36 -22.87 10.68
CA LEU A 86 14.09 -23.93 9.99
C LEU A 86 14.74 -24.96 10.93
N GLY A 87 14.80 -24.67 12.24
CA GLY A 87 15.48 -25.51 13.23
C GLY A 87 17.00 -25.60 13.06
N ILE A 88 17.57 -24.81 12.14
CA ILE A 88 19.00 -24.72 11.84
C ILE A 88 19.41 -23.24 11.74
N PRO A 89 20.62 -22.85 12.15
CA PRO A 89 21.09 -21.47 12.02
C PRO A 89 21.06 -21.00 10.56
N TYR A 90 20.18 -20.05 10.25
CA TYR A 90 20.03 -19.51 8.90
C TYR A 90 19.59 -18.04 8.92
N GLN A 91 20.32 -17.22 8.17
CA GLN A 91 20.04 -15.82 7.94
C GLN A 91 19.70 -15.65 6.46
N MET A 92 18.45 -15.33 6.14
CA MET A 92 18.06 -15.03 4.76
C MET A 92 18.50 -13.61 4.40
N PRO A 93 19.24 -13.38 3.31
CA PRO A 93 19.63 -12.03 2.89
C PRO A 93 18.38 -11.18 2.61
N MET A 94 18.36 -9.91 3.05
CA MET A 94 17.18 -9.05 2.86
C MET A 94 16.80 -8.90 1.38
N ASN A 95 17.77 -8.83 0.46
CA ASN A 95 17.49 -8.80 -0.99
C ASN A 95 16.69 -10.02 -1.49
N THR A 96 16.90 -11.20 -0.92
CA THR A 96 16.11 -12.40 -1.24
C THR A 96 14.67 -12.22 -0.78
N VAL A 97 14.44 -11.70 0.43
CA VAL A 97 13.10 -11.42 0.96
C VAL A 97 12.39 -10.34 0.16
N LEU A 98 13.09 -9.26 -0.22
CA LEU A 98 12.53 -8.21 -1.06
C LEU A 98 12.13 -8.72 -2.44
N SER A 99 12.96 -9.55 -3.09
CA SER A 99 12.62 -10.17 -4.37
C SER A 99 11.42 -11.13 -4.26
N MET A 100 11.29 -11.86 -3.14
CA MET A 100 10.08 -12.67 -2.86
C MET A 100 8.83 -11.80 -2.71
N VAL A 101 8.92 -10.68 -1.97
CA VAL A 101 7.81 -9.72 -1.81
C VAL A 101 7.43 -9.08 -3.14
N GLU A 102 8.41 -8.71 -3.97
CA GLU A 102 8.20 -8.15 -5.32
C GLU A 102 7.49 -9.15 -6.25
N ALA A 103 7.89 -10.43 -6.20
CA ALA A 103 7.28 -11.51 -6.97
C ALA A 103 5.84 -11.81 -6.51
N ILE A 104 5.60 -11.92 -5.20
CA ILE A 104 4.27 -12.11 -4.60
C ILE A 104 3.33 -10.95 -5.00
N GLY A 105 3.77 -9.71 -4.76
CA GLY A 105 2.99 -8.51 -5.10
C GLY A 105 2.71 -8.42 -6.60
N SER A 106 3.68 -8.77 -7.45
CA SER A 106 3.49 -8.83 -8.90
C SER A 106 2.51 -9.92 -9.33
N GLY A 107 2.55 -11.11 -8.72
CA GLY A 107 1.57 -12.18 -8.96
C GLY A 107 0.15 -11.73 -8.59
N ILE A 108 0.01 -11.02 -7.47
CA ILE A 108 -1.28 -10.48 -7.01
C ILE A 108 -1.82 -9.41 -7.97
N VAL A 109 -1.00 -8.43 -8.36
CA VAL A 109 -1.42 -7.39 -9.32
C VAL A 109 -1.77 -8.00 -10.68
N LYS A 110 -0.94 -8.92 -11.18
CA LYS A 110 -1.11 -9.57 -12.50
C LYS A 110 -2.41 -10.38 -12.61
N GLY A 111 -2.77 -11.13 -11.57
CA GLY A 111 -3.95 -11.99 -11.58
C GLY A 111 -5.21 -11.30 -11.08
N GLY A 112 -5.07 -10.36 -10.13
CA GLY A 112 -6.16 -9.70 -9.44
C GLY A 112 -6.63 -8.39 -10.06
N LEU A 113 -5.73 -7.52 -10.55
CA LEU A 113 -6.10 -6.22 -11.10
C LEU A 113 -6.30 -6.30 -12.62
N ILE A 114 -7.50 -6.00 -13.10
CA ILE A 114 -7.84 -5.98 -14.54
C ILE A 114 -7.67 -4.56 -15.09
N GLY A 115 -8.12 -3.55 -14.34
CA GLY A 115 -7.95 -2.16 -14.73
C GLY A 115 -8.36 -1.15 -13.66
N VAL A 116 -8.00 0.11 -13.91
CA VAL A 116 -8.33 1.28 -13.08
C VAL A 116 -8.92 2.35 -13.98
N GLU A 117 -9.99 3.00 -13.53
CA GLU A 117 -10.66 4.11 -14.22
C GLU A 117 -10.53 5.37 -13.37
N LEU A 118 -9.89 6.41 -13.93
CA LEU A 118 -9.72 7.71 -13.30
C LEU A 118 -10.64 8.71 -14.01
N LYS A 119 -11.77 9.05 -13.41
CA LYS A 119 -12.85 9.82 -14.06
C LYS A 119 -12.64 11.32 -13.95
N ASN A 120 -13.35 12.07 -14.80
CA ASN A 120 -13.30 13.53 -14.89
C ASN A 120 -14.13 14.28 -13.84
N ASP A 121 -14.78 13.56 -12.92
CA ASP A 121 -15.49 14.08 -11.75
C ASP A 121 -14.70 13.88 -10.44
N GLY A 122 -13.52 13.27 -10.51
CA GLY A 122 -12.70 12.93 -9.35
C GLY A 122 -13.15 11.69 -8.58
N SER A 123 -14.07 10.90 -9.12
CA SER A 123 -14.29 9.52 -8.70
C SER A 123 -13.29 8.57 -9.38
N PHE A 124 -12.99 7.45 -8.73
CA PHE A 124 -12.18 6.39 -9.33
C PHE A 124 -12.98 5.09 -9.38
N GLY A 125 -12.60 4.21 -10.28
CA GLY A 125 -13.09 2.85 -10.33
C GLY A 125 -11.96 1.85 -10.55
N ALA A 126 -12.26 0.58 -10.31
CA ALA A 126 -11.37 -0.54 -10.60
C ALA A 126 -12.16 -1.73 -11.15
N GLN A 127 -11.51 -2.56 -11.94
CA GLN A 127 -11.97 -3.90 -12.31
C GLN A 127 -10.97 -4.91 -11.77
N TYR A 128 -11.45 -5.92 -11.07
CA TYR A 128 -10.59 -6.85 -10.35
C TYR A 128 -11.21 -8.24 -10.22
N LYS A 129 -10.41 -9.20 -9.75
CA LYS A 129 -10.82 -10.54 -9.37
C LYS A 129 -10.46 -10.76 -7.90
N ASP A 130 -11.34 -11.43 -7.16
CA ASP A 130 -11.06 -11.76 -5.77
C ASP A 130 -9.91 -12.78 -5.68
N LEU A 131 -8.96 -12.53 -4.77
CA LEU A 131 -7.98 -13.51 -4.35
C LEU A 131 -8.69 -14.63 -3.56
N ILE A 132 -8.52 -15.87 -3.99
CA ILE A 132 -9.09 -17.04 -3.32
C ILE A 132 -8.17 -17.43 -2.15
N VAL A 133 -8.70 -17.35 -0.93
CA VAL A 133 -8.02 -17.81 0.29
C VAL A 133 -8.78 -19.00 0.87
N GLU A 134 -8.21 -20.20 0.77
CA GLU A 134 -8.83 -21.46 1.19
C GLU A 134 -8.62 -21.72 2.71
N GLY A 135 -9.01 -20.75 3.55
CA GLY A 135 -8.90 -20.84 5.00
C GLY A 135 -8.88 -19.47 5.69
N THR A 136 -8.66 -19.47 7.00
CA THR A 136 -8.55 -18.23 7.82
C THR A 136 -7.36 -18.24 8.78
N ASP A 137 -6.59 -19.33 8.80
CA ASP A 137 -5.32 -19.42 9.52
C ASP A 137 -4.17 -18.82 8.69
N VAL A 138 -3.05 -18.58 9.36
CA VAL A 138 -1.86 -17.95 8.76
C VAL A 138 -1.26 -18.81 7.63
N SER A 139 -1.34 -20.14 7.70
CA SER A 139 -0.78 -21.02 6.66
C SER A 139 -1.60 -20.95 5.37
N ALA A 140 -2.94 -20.93 5.48
CA ALA A 140 -3.82 -20.74 4.32
C ALA A 140 -3.62 -19.37 3.66
N ILE A 141 -3.46 -18.31 4.45
CA ILE A 141 -3.17 -16.96 3.95
C ILE A 141 -1.81 -16.90 3.25
N LEU A 142 -0.74 -17.43 3.87
CA LEU A 142 0.58 -17.46 3.26
C LEU A 142 0.62 -18.28 1.96
N GLY A 143 -0.06 -19.44 1.93
CA GLY A 143 -0.21 -20.24 0.72
C GLY A 143 -0.90 -19.47 -0.42
N ALA A 144 -1.98 -18.75 -0.12
CA ALA A 144 -2.69 -17.92 -1.09
C ALA A 144 -1.90 -16.68 -1.57
N LEU A 145 -0.88 -16.23 -0.82
CA LEU A 145 0.02 -15.16 -1.26
C LEU A 145 1.17 -15.70 -2.12
N LEU A 146 1.71 -16.88 -1.78
CA LEU A 146 2.80 -17.52 -2.51
C LEU A 146 2.35 -18.09 -3.87
N GLU A 147 1.16 -18.70 -3.92
CA GLU A 147 0.54 -19.23 -5.15
C GLU A 147 -0.85 -18.61 -5.36
N PRO A 148 -0.94 -17.33 -5.77
CA PRO A 148 -2.20 -16.61 -5.80
C PRO A 148 -3.16 -17.14 -6.88
N LYS A 149 -4.32 -17.60 -6.42
CA LYS A 149 -5.46 -18.05 -7.25
C LYS A 149 -6.56 -17.00 -7.23
N PHE A 150 -7.23 -16.82 -8.36
CA PHE A 150 -8.25 -15.78 -8.52
C PHE A 150 -9.58 -16.36 -8.98
N GLY A 151 -10.67 -15.72 -8.57
CA GLY A 151 -12.01 -16.01 -9.07
C GLY A 151 -12.11 -15.85 -10.59
N GLU A 152 -13.06 -16.55 -11.20
CA GLU A 152 -13.35 -16.37 -12.63
C GLU A 152 -14.08 -15.03 -12.89
N GLU A 153 -14.97 -14.65 -11.97
CA GLU A 153 -15.76 -13.42 -12.02
C GLU A 153 -14.89 -12.15 -11.95
N VAL A 154 -15.10 -11.23 -12.89
CA VAL A 154 -14.54 -9.87 -12.84
C VAL A 154 -15.54 -8.96 -12.14
N LYS A 155 -15.14 -8.45 -10.98
CA LYS A 155 -15.88 -7.48 -10.18
C LYS A 155 -15.46 -6.06 -10.54
N SER A 156 -16.35 -5.10 -10.27
CA SER A 156 -16.03 -3.68 -10.35
C SER A 156 -16.05 -3.02 -8.98
N PHE A 157 -15.30 -1.93 -8.85
CA PHE A 157 -15.44 -0.97 -7.77
C PHE A 157 -15.67 0.43 -8.39
N PRO A 158 -16.59 1.25 -7.85
CA PRO A 158 -17.71 0.81 -7.03
C PRO A 158 -18.66 -0.10 -7.84
N ASN A 159 -19.29 -1.05 -7.16
CA ASN A 159 -20.43 -1.84 -7.63
C ASN A 159 -21.66 -1.58 -6.72
N ALA A 160 -22.79 -2.22 -7.02
CA ALA A 160 -24.03 -2.06 -6.26
C ALA A 160 -23.87 -2.29 -4.75
N GLU A 161 -23.23 -3.39 -4.34
CA GLU A 161 -23.01 -3.73 -2.93
C GLU A 161 -22.15 -2.67 -2.23
N THR A 162 -21.07 -2.22 -2.87
CA THR A 162 -20.21 -1.18 -2.30
C THR A 162 -20.91 0.18 -2.25
N SER A 163 -21.79 0.49 -3.21
CA SER A 163 -22.53 1.76 -3.24
C SER A 163 -23.62 1.85 -2.17
N GLU A 164 -24.08 0.74 -1.59
CA GLU A 164 -24.99 0.75 -0.43
C GLU A 164 -24.27 1.22 0.85
N ILE A 165 -22.96 0.97 0.97
CA ILE A 165 -22.14 1.30 2.15
C ILE A 165 -21.21 2.50 1.95
N LEU A 166 -20.95 2.89 0.70
CA LEU A 166 -20.05 3.98 0.32
C LEU A 166 -20.86 5.19 -0.16
N PRO A 167 -20.96 6.28 0.62
CA PRO A 167 -21.63 7.49 0.19
C PRO A 167 -21.00 8.09 -1.08
N GLU A 168 -21.80 8.78 -1.89
CA GLU A 168 -21.30 9.49 -3.06
C GLU A 168 -20.19 10.49 -2.67
N GLY A 169 -19.06 10.45 -3.37
CA GLY A 169 -17.89 11.28 -3.09
C GLY A 169 -17.03 10.86 -1.88
N ALA A 170 -17.43 9.82 -1.12
CA ALA A 170 -16.70 9.36 0.07
C ALA A 170 -15.29 8.84 -0.23
N ILE A 171 -15.02 8.33 -1.43
CA ILE A 171 -13.66 8.09 -1.92
C ILE A 171 -13.56 8.69 -3.32
N GLY A 172 -12.35 9.11 -3.69
CA GLY A 172 -12.04 9.61 -5.02
C GLY A 172 -10.57 9.99 -5.10
N TYR A 173 -10.24 10.88 -6.03
CA TYR A 173 -8.87 11.32 -6.23
C TYR A 173 -8.79 12.78 -6.70
N TYR A 174 -7.56 13.31 -6.81
CA TYR A 174 -7.18 14.49 -7.59
C TYR A 174 -5.68 14.47 -7.88
N THR A 175 -5.21 15.34 -8.80
CA THR A 175 -3.76 15.54 -8.98
C THR A 175 -3.37 16.98 -8.69
N LYS A 176 -2.26 17.18 -7.97
CA LYS A 176 -1.67 18.49 -7.70
C LYS A 176 -0.16 18.31 -7.59
N ASP A 177 0.65 19.25 -8.08
CA ASP A 177 2.11 19.29 -7.87
C ASP A 177 2.82 17.95 -8.23
N SER A 178 2.45 17.34 -9.37
CA SER A 178 2.92 16.02 -9.85
C SER A 178 2.69 14.85 -8.89
N LYS A 179 1.64 14.94 -8.06
CA LYS A 179 1.18 13.89 -7.16
C LYS A 179 -0.27 13.53 -7.39
N LEU A 180 -0.57 12.24 -7.22
CA LEU A 180 -1.91 11.65 -7.26
C LEU A 180 -2.37 11.50 -5.81
N TYR A 181 -3.41 12.22 -5.43
CA TYR A 181 -3.97 12.18 -4.09
C TYR A 181 -5.20 11.28 -4.11
N PHE A 182 -5.21 10.20 -3.33
CA PHE A 182 -6.44 9.45 -3.04
C PHE A 182 -7.13 10.05 -1.82
N LYS A 183 -8.39 10.49 -1.98
CA LYS A 183 -9.17 11.14 -0.92
C LYS A 183 -10.11 10.14 -0.25
N ILE A 184 -10.33 10.29 1.05
CA ILE A 184 -11.34 9.57 1.83
C ILE A 184 -12.09 10.53 2.76
N GLY A 185 -13.42 10.51 2.69
CA GLY A 185 -14.29 11.45 3.39
C GLY A 185 -14.32 11.20 4.91
N ARG A 186 -14.25 12.28 5.69
CA ARG A 186 -14.29 12.24 7.16
C ARG A 186 -15.62 11.70 7.68
N ASP A 187 -16.73 12.06 7.03
CA ASP A 187 -18.06 11.53 7.37
C ASP A 187 -18.19 10.02 7.11
N PHE A 188 -17.56 9.50 6.05
CA PHE A 188 -17.51 8.06 5.78
C PHE A 188 -16.70 7.32 6.84
N LEU A 189 -15.51 7.83 7.20
CA LEU A 189 -14.70 7.26 8.27
C LEU A 189 -15.41 7.29 9.63
N LYS A 190 -16.13 8.38 9.92
CA LYS A 190 -16.95 8.51 11.12
C LYS A 190 -18.11 7.51 11.13
N ALA A 191 -18.79 7.33 10.00
CA ALA A 191 -19.83 6.30 9.87
C ALA A 191 -19.28 4.88 10.04
N ALA A 192 -18.10 4.60 9.48
CA ALA A 192 -17.42 3.31 9.60
C ALA A 192 -16.95 3.00 11.04
N GLY A 193 -16.58 4.03 11.82
CA GLY A 193 -16.26 3.91 13.25
C GLY A 193 -17.49 3.71 14.17
N GLY A 194 -18.68 4.08 13.70
CA GLY A 194 -19.93 3.97 14.45
C GLY A 194 -19.95 4.83 15.72
N ALA A 195 -20.62 4.36 16.76
CA ALA A 195 -20.69 5.05 18.05
C ALA A 195 -19.46 4.79 18.95
N ASP A 196 -18.69 3.73 18.66
CA ASP A 196 -17.61 3.25 19.53
C ASP A 196 -16.24 3.86 19.20
N LEU A 197 -16.09 4.50 18.03
CA LEU A 197 -14.79 4.93 17.51
C LEU A 197 -14.87 6.21 16.66
N ASP A 198 -14.28 7.31 17.14
CA ASP A 198 -14.07 8.51 16.34
C ASP A 198 -12.79 8.34 15.48
N VAL A 199 -12.97 7.73 14.30
CA VAL A 199 -11.85 7.46 13.37
C VAL A 199 -11.18 8.76 12.88
N PRO A 200 -11.88 9.84 12.52
CA PRO A 200 -11.25 11.14 12.25
C PRO A 200 -10.39 11.65 13.42
N ALA A 201 -10.89 11.65 14.65
CA ALA A 201 -10.10 12.11 15.80
C ALA A 201 -8.84 11.24 16.06
N LEU A 202 -8.90 9.94 15.79
CA LEU A 202 -7.72 9.07 15.82
C LEU A 202 -6.70 9.41 14.74
N ILE A 203 -7.15 9.68 13.51
CA ILE A 203 -6.27 10.09 12.41
C ILE A 203 -5.64 11.44 12.73
N ASP A 204 -6.43 12.44 13.14
CA ASP A 204 -5.90 13.76 13.54
C ASP A 204 -4.87 13.66 14.67
N GLY A 205 -5.10 12.76 15.65
CA GLY A 205 -4.15 12.45 16.72
C GLY A 205 -2.84 11.84 16.19
N LEU A 206 -2.92 10.89 15.26
CA LEU A 206 -1.75 10.30 14.59
C LEU A 206 -0.99 11.33 13.76
N LEU A 207 -1.68 12.20 13.00
CA LEU A 207 -1.05 13.27 12.22
C LEU A 207 -0.39 14.32 13.11
N THR A 208 -0.94 14.58 14.30
CA THR A 208 -0.34 15.46 15.31
C THR A 208 0.92 14.83 15.92
N GLN A 209 0.92 13.51 16.17
CA GLN A 209 2.06 12.78 16.71
C GLN A 209 3.18 12.58 15.67
N TYR A 210 2.81 12.38 14.40
CA TYR A 210 3.70 12.08 13.29
C TYR A 210 3.45 13.06 12.12
N PRO A 211 3.82 14.35 12.25
CA PRO A 211 3.55 15.37 11.23
C PRO A 211 4.26 15.11 9.90
N SER A 212 5.28 14.24 9.88
CA SER A 212 5.99 13.80 8.69
C SER A 212 5.22 12.78 7.84
N LEU A 213 4.05 12.27 8.27
CA LEU A 213 3.23 11.35 7.47
C LEU A 213 2.69 11.98 6.16
N GLY A 214 2.64 13.32 6.08
CA GLY A 214 2.32 14.06 4.85
C GLY A 214 0.97 13.71 4.20
N ILE A 215 0.05 13.11 4.96
CA ILE A 215 -1.37 12.99 4.63
C ILE A 215 -1.98 14.39 4.74
N VAL A 216 -2.77 14.79 3.74
CA VAL A 216 -3.57 16.01 3.78
C VAL A 216 -4.75 15.78 4.72
N SER A 217 -4.95 16.68 5.68
CA SER A 217 -6.15 16.73 6.53
C SER A 217 -6.93 17.99 6.19
N ALA A 218 -8.06 17.83 5.50
CA ALA A 218 -9.01 18.88 5.21
C ALA A 218 -10.22 18.81 6.17
N ASP A 219 -11.13 19.80 6.07
CA ASP A 219 -12.35 19.85 6.88
C ASP A 219 -13.31 18.68 6.60
N ASP A 220 -13.29 18.15 5.37
CA ASP A 220 -14.25 17.16 4.84
C ASP A 220 -13.61 15.82 4.40
N TYR A 221 -12.29 15.79 4.11
CA TYR A 221 -11.57 14.56 3.72
C TYR A 221 -10.15 14.49 4.28
N TYR A 222 -9.59 13.27 4.30
CA TYR A 222 -8.14 13.05 4.31
C TYR A 222 -7.68 12.67 2.91
N ALA A 223 -6.48 13.05 2.50
CA ALA A 223 -5.92 12.59 1.23
C ALA A 223 -4.46 12.13 1.32
N ILE A 224 -4.18 11.05 0.60
CA ILE A 224 -2.96 10.25 0.64
C ILE A 224 -2.19 10.48 -0.68
N PRO A 225 -1.05 11.20 -0.68
CA PRO A 225 -0.33 11.60 -1.89
C PRO A 225 0.71 10.58 -2.40
N LEU A 226 0.42 9.99 -3.55
CA LEU A 226 1.37 9.24 -4.38
C LEU A 226 2.16 10.17 -5.28
N LYS A 227 3.42 9.81 -5.55
CA LYS A 227 4.14 10.37 -6.70
C LYS A 227 3.72 9.62 -7.95
N TYR A 228 3.76 10.31 -9.08
CA TYR A 228 3.69 9.64 -10.38
C TYR A 228 4.65 10.25 -11.40
N VAL A 229 5.02 9.44 -12.38
CA VAL A 229 5.69 9.86 -13.62
C VAL A 229 4.93 9.23 -14.77
N GLN A 230 4.70 9.99 -15.85
CA GLN A 230 4.03 9.50 -17.05
C GLN A 230 4.97 9.54 -18.26
N GLU A 231 5.27 8.37 -18.83
CA GLU A 231 6.14 8.22 -19.99
C GLU A 231 5.52 7.22 -20.97
N ASN A 232 5.48 7.57 -22.26
CA ASN A 232 5.01 6.69 -23.35
C ASN A 232 3.61 6.07 -23.14
N GLY A 233 2.74 6.72 -22.36
CA GLY A 233 1.40 6.22 -22.03
C GLY A 233 1.33 5.27 -20.82
N VAL A 234 2.48 4.96 -20.19
CA VAL A 234 2.57 4.29 -18.89
C VAL A 234 2.66 5.35 -17.80
N VAL A 235 1.83 5.20 -16.76
CA VAL A 235 1.94 5.97 -15.51
C VAL A 235 2.59 5.06 -14.47
N LYS A 236 3.78 5.42 -14.00
CA LYS A 236 4.40 4.82 -12.81
C LYS A 236 3.86 5.56 -11.59
N VAL A 237 3.09 4.89 -10.75
CA VAL A 237 2.53 5.41 -9.49
C VAL A 237 3.32 4.80 -8.34
N TYR A 238 3.90 5.62 -7.46
CA TYR A 238 4.90 5.13 -6.51
C TYR A 238 5.01 5.90 -5.20
N VAL A 239 5.65 5.24 -4.22
CA VAL A 239 6.17 5.81 -2.97
C VAL A 239 7.68 5.70 -2.94
N ASP A 240 8.36 6.67 -2.34
CA ASP A 240 9.80 6.63 -2.11
C ASP A 240 10.16 6.48 -0.62
N ARG A 241 11.45 6.47 -0.29
CA ARG A 241 11.94 6.37 1.09
C ARG A 241 11.48 7.53 1.98
N ALA A 242 11.51 8.76 1.48
CA ALA A 242 11.07 9.93 2.25
C ALA A 242 9.58 9.86 2.59
N MET A 243 8.81 9.22 1.71
CA MET A 243 7.42 8.85 1.94
C MET A 243 7.32 7.71 2.96
N MET A 244 7.98 6.57 2.74
CA MET A 244 7.80 5.37 3.56
C MET A 244 8.30 5.51 5.00
N VAL A 245 9.45 6.13 5.25
CA VAL A 245 10.10 6.16 6.58
C VAL A 245 9.21 6.68 7.72
N PRO A 246 8.45 7.79 7.58
CA PRO A 246 7.44 8.22 8.55
C PRO A 246 6.42 7.14 8.94
N PHE A 247 5.99 6.31 7.99
CA PHE A 247 5.06 5.20 8.24
C PHE A 247 5.77 4.03 8.92
N LEU A 248 7.03 3.76 8.57
CA LEU A 248 7.84 2.74 9.22
C LEU A 248 8.00 3.00 10.74
N ASP A 249 8.07 4.26 11.17
CA ASP A 249 8.09 4.61 12.60
C ASP A 249 6.76 4.29 13.30
N VAL A 250 5.62 4.60 12.68
CA VAL A 250 4.29 4.23 13.18
C VAL A 250 4.15 2.70 13.26
N PHE A 251 4.53 1.98 12.19
CA PHE A 251 4.49 0.53 12.17
C PHE A 251 5.44 -0.11 13.18
N SER A 252 6.65 0.42 13.37
CA SER A 252 7.58 -0.08 14.40
C SER A 252 6.99 0.06 15.81
N SER A 253 6.32 1.18 16.11
CA SER A 253 5.63 1.38 17.39
C SER A 253 4.44 0.43 17.59
N LEU A 254 3.76 0.02 16.52
CA LEU A 254 2.63 -0.91 16.58
C LEU A 254 3.09 -2.37 16.65
N LEU A 255 4.04 -2.76 15.79
CA LEU A 255 4.53 -4.13 15.63
C LEU A 255 5.48 -4.54 16.75
N GLY A 256 6.25 -3.61 17.34
CA GLY A 256 7.00 -3.85 18.57
C GLY A 256 6.15 -4.16 19.81
N SER A 257 4.81 -4.09 19.69
CA SER A 257 3.85 -4.56 20.70
C SER A 257 3.26 -5.95 20.42
N LEU A 258 3.63 -6.59 19.31
CA LEU A 258 3.22 -7.95 18.98
C LEU A 258 4.16 -8.97 19.64
N ASP A 259 3.57 -10.12 19.98
CA ASP A 259 4.27 -11.29 20.53
C ASP A 259 4.96 -12.06 19.38
N SER A 260 6.23 -12.46 19.57
CA SER A 260 7.02 -13.19 18.55
C SER A 260 6.45 -14.56 18.18
N SER A 261 5.56 -15.12 19.00
CA SER A 261 4.78 -16.32 18.66
C SER A 261 3.79 -16.10 17.52
N VAL A 262 3.38 -14.85 17.24
CA VAL A 262 2.50 -14.49 16.12
C VAL A 262 3.28 -14.41 14.80
N THR A 263 4.57 -14.10 14.86
CA THR A 263 5.45 -13.93 13.69
C THR A 263 6.34 -15.14 13.42
N MET A 264 6.12 -16.27 14.12
CA MET A 264 6.92 -17.49 14.01
C MET A 264 8.43 -17.24 14.23
N GLY A 265 8.77 -16.35 15.19
CA GLY A 265 10.16 -15.97 15.49
C GLY A 265 10.72 -14.84 14.62
N ILE A 266 10.04 -14.42 13.55
CA ILE A 266 10.49 -13.29 12.70
C ILE A 266 10.27 -11.96 13.43
N ASP A 267 11.33 -11.22 13.69
CA ASP A 267 11.22 -9.86 14.22
C ASP A 267 10.88 -8.85 13.11
N ALA A 268 9.57 -8.67 12.86
CA ALA A 268 9.06 -7.69 11.91
C ALA A 268 9.44 -6.24 12.27
N GLY A 269 9.65 -5.94 13.55
CA GLY A 269 10.14 -4.63 14.00
C GLY A 269 11.59 -4.41 13.58
N LYS A 270 12.45 -5.43 13.72
CA LYS A 270 13.81 -5.42 13.19
C LYS A 270 13.84 -5.30 11.67
N ILE A 271 12.99 -6.01 10.92
CA ILE A 271 12.94 -5.88 9.46
C ILE A 271 12.68 -4.43 9.04
N ILE A 272 11.66 -3.80 9.63
CA ILE A 272 11.29 -2.42 9.34
C ILE A 272 12.40 -1.45 9.74
N LYS A 273 13.02 -1.67 10.92
CA LYS A 273 14.16 -0.89 11.37
C LYS A 273 15.36 -1.03 10.44
N ASP A 274 15.69 -2.25 10.02
CA ASP A 274 16.83 -2.51 9.14
C ASP A 274 16.64 -1.85 7.78
N LEU A 275 15.42 -1.91 7.21
CA LEU A 275 15.05 -1.18 5.98
C LEU A 275 15.15 0.34 6.18
N LYS A 276 14.69 0.88 7.31
CA LYS A 276 14.80 2.32 7.61
C LYS A 276 16.27 2.76 7.76
N ASP A 277 17.04 2.08 8.59
CA ASP A 277 18.35 2.53 9.05
C ASP A 277 19.48 2.24 8.04
N ASN A 278 19.34 1.19 7.21
CA ASN A 278 20.40 0.73 6.30
C ASN A 278 20.13 1.01 4.81
N THR A 279 19.07 1.75 4.46
CA THR A 279 18.83 2.21 3.07
C THR A 279 19.06 3.71 2.92
N THR A 280 19.56 4.11 1.76
CA THR A 280 19.61 5.51 1.30
C THR A 280 18.43 5.85 0.40
N GLU A 281 17.98 4.89 -0.41
CA GLU A 281 16.83 4.98 -1.31
C GLU A 281 15.95 3.72 -1.18
N MET A 282 14.65 3.89 -1.36
CA MET A 282 13.65 2.83 -1.44
C MET A 282 12.52 3.35 -2.34
N GLU A 283 11.96 2.50 -3.21
CA GLU A 283 10.77 2.80 -4.02
C GLU A 283 9.85 1.59 -4.08
N ILE A 284 8.54 1.78 -3.88
CA ILE A 284 7.52 0.79 -4.24
C ILE A 284 6.66 1.40 -5.35
N ALA A 285 6.55 0.71 -6.49
CA ALA A 285 5.87 1.26 -7.67
C ALA A 285 4.95 0.26 -8.38
N LEU A 286 3.77 0.76 -8.76
CA LEU A 286 2.83 0.12 -9.68
C LEU A 286 2.90 0.84 -11.04
N ARG A 287 2.83 0.09 -12.14
CA ARG A 287 2.81 0.66 -13.50
C ARG A 287 1.46 0.43 -14.16
N LEU A 288 0.91 1.48 -14.76
CA LEU A 288 -0.43 1.52 -15.32
C LEU A 288 -0.37 2.02 -16.78
N GLN A 289 -0.60 1.12 -17.75
CA GLN A 289 -0.68 1.46 -19.16
C GLN A 289 -2.05 2.01 -19.50
N LYS A 290 -2.11 3.22 -20.07
CA LYS A 290 -3.34 3.82 -20.58
C LYS A 290 -3.90 3.01 -21.75
N ILE A 291 -5.22 2.85 -21.79
CA ILE A 291 -6.00 2.12 -22.80
C ILE A 291 -6.70 3.11 -23.74
#